data_AF-A0A1V1X115-F1
#
_entry.id   AF-A0A1V1X115-F1
#
_cell.length_a   1.000
_cell.length_b   1.000
_cell.length_c   1.000
_cell.angle_alpha   90.00
_cell.angle_beta   90.00
_cell.angle_gamma   90.00
#
_symmetry.space_group_name_H-M   'P 1'
#
loop_
_entity.id
_entity.type
_entity.pdbx_description
1 polymer ?
#
loop_
_entity_poly.entity_id
_entity_poly.type
_entity_poly.pdbx_seq_one_letter_code
_entity_poly.pdbx_strand_id
1 'polypeptide(L)'
;MIGIYKCRDLVEGGFRVLKSEMEVNPVFYSKDMRIESHVILVVLGYFLLSLLRAILSDRGVKYSFRKLKETILSGNAVEGFYEHEQLKNRLYLWRPIKSGKELEEVFKALKIKRPQFDVKECIPTDIEVF
;
A
#
# COMPACT_ATOMS: atom_id res chain seq x y z
N MET A 1 -19.56 30.44 -10.54
CA MET A 1 -18.47 30.43 -11.56
C MET A 1 -17.12 30.04 -10.95
N ILE A 2 -16.66 30.67 -9.87
CA ILE A 2 -15.33 30.39 -9.23
C ILE A 2 -15.14 28.94 -8.75
N GLY A 3 -16.19 28.26 -8.27
CA GLY A 3 -16.09 26.87 -7.80
C GLY A 3 -15.69 25.86 -8.89
N ILE A 4 -16.19 26.04 -10.12
CA ILE A 4 -15.90 25.15 -11.26
C ILE A 4 -14.43 25.25 -11.67
N TYR A 5 -13.86 26.47 -11.66
CA TYR A 5 -12.44 26.68 -11.97
C TYR A 5 -11.52 26.01 -10.94
N LYS A 6 -11.85 26.09 -9.64
CA LYS A 6 -11.07 25.40 -8.59
C LYS A 6 -11.09 23.88 -8.74
N CYS A 7 -12.20 23.32 -9.23
CA CYS A 7 -12.29 21.89 -9.53
C CYS A 7 -11.38 21.48 -10.70
N ARG A 8 -11.21 22.34 -11.71
CA ARG A 8 -10.30 22.07 -12.84
C ARG A 8 -8.85 21.92 -12.37
N ASP A 9 -8.37 22.86 -11.55
CA ASP A 9 -6.99 22.83 -11.06
C ASP A 9 -6.72 21.60 -10.19
N LEU A 10 -7.73 21.14 -9.43
CA LEU A 10 -7.66 19.91 -8.65
C LEU A 10 -7.56 18.67 -9.55
N VAL A 11 -8.36 18.61 -10.62
CA VAL A 11 -8.32 17.53 -11.61
C VAL A 11 -6.98 17.50 -12.35
N GLU A 12 -6.49 18.65 -12.82
CA GLU A 12 -5.18 18.78 -13.47
C GLU A 12 -4.03 18.40 -12.52
N GLY A 13 -4.12 18.82 -11.25
CA GLY A 13 -3.19 18.40 -10.21
C GLY A 13 -3.18 16.88 -10.00
N GLY A 14 -4.36 16.25 -10.01
CA GLY A 14 -4.49 14.79 -9.93
C GLY A 14 -3.84 14.08 -11.11
N PHE A 15 -4.09 14.53 -12.35
CA PHE A 15 -3.44 13.98 -13.54
C PHE A 15 -1.92 14.16 -13.53
N ARG A 16 -1.41 15.28 -12.99
CA ARG A 16 0.02 15.50 -12.83
C ARG A 16 0.63 14.45 -11.89
N VAL A 17 0.00 14.22 -10.74
CA VAL A 17 0.43 13.22 -9.76
C VAL A 17 0.36 11.80 -10.31
N LEU A 18 -0.69 11.46 -11.06
CA LEU A 18 -0.82 10.16 -11.71
C LEU A 18 0.34 9.88 -12.69
N LYS A 19 0.79 10.92 -13.41
CA LYS A 19 1.90 10.80 -14.34
C LYS A 19 3.26 10.79 -13.65
N SER A 20 3.49 11.67 -12.67
CA SER A 20 4.82 11.84 -12.06
C SER A 20 5.10 10.88 -10.91
N GLU A 21 4.13 10.67 -10.01
CA GLU A 21 4.35 9.93 -8.77
C GLU A 21 3.82 8.49 -8.84
N MET A 22 2.75 8.26 -9.60
CA MET A 22 2.16 6.93 -9.76
C MET A 22 2.64 6.20 -11.02
N GLU A 23 3.43 6.89 -11.86
CA GLU A 23 4.05 6.33 -13.07
C GLU A 23 3.05 5.58 -13.96
N VAL A 24 1.87 6.16 -14.20
CA VAL A 24 0.88 5.56 -15.12
C VAL A 24 1.42 5.40 -16.56
N ASN A 25 2.58 5.97 -16.85
CA ASN A 25 3.39 5.72 -18.03
C ASN A 25 4.85 5.47 -17.59
N PRO A 26 5.55 4.42 -18.09
CA PRO A 26 5.28 3.72 -19.36
C PRO A 26 4.62 2.35 -19.18
N VAL A 27 3.71 2.04 -20.09
CA VAL A 27 3.12 0.72 -20.23
C VAL A 27 4.10 -0.19 -21.00
N PHE A 28 4.91 -0.96 -20.28
CA PHE A 28 5.79 -1.98 -20.89
C PHE A 28 5.07 -3.29 -21.24
N TYR A 29 3.74 -3.30 -21.17
CA TYR A 29 2.94 -4.50 -21.40
C TYR A 29 2.53 -4.62 -22.87
N SER A 30 2.77 -5.79 -23.46
CA SER A 30 2.47 -6.05 -24.88
C SER A 30 1.02 -6.45 -25.19
N LYS A 31 0.17 -6.65 -24.17
CA LYS A 31 -1.22 -7.09 -24.33
C LYS A 31 -2.18 -6.04 -23.79
N ASP A 32 -3.16 -5.64 -24.58
CA ASP A 32 -4.16 -4.59 -24.25
C ASP A 32 -4.81 -4.81 -22.88
N MET A 33 -5.25 -6.05 -22.57
CA MET A 33 -5.83 -6.35 -21.25
C MET A 33 -4.91 -6.04 -20.06
N ARG A 34 -3.59 -6.22 -20.23
CA ARG A 34 -2.60 -5.91 -19.17
C ARG A 34 -2.40 -4.40 -19.03
N ILE A 35 -2.50 -3.67 -20.14
CA ILE A 35 -2.49 -2.20 -20.16
C ILE A 35 -3.69 -1.66 -19.39
N GLU A 36 -4.89 -2.12 -19.73
CA GLU A 36 -6.14 -1.71 -19.09
C GLU A 36 -6.12 -2.00 -17.58
N SER A 37 -5.72 -3.22 -17.21
CA SER A 37 -5.62 -3.63 -15.80
C SER A 37 -4.62 -2.76 -15.03
N HIS A 38 -3.46 -2.47 -15.62
CA HIS A 38 -2.46 -1.60 -14.99
C HIS A 38 -3.01 -0.20 -14.75
N VAL A 39 -3.64 0.41 -15.74
CA VAL A 39 -4.24 1.75 -15.63
C VAL A 39 -5.29 1.78 -14.51
N ILE A 40 -6.16 0.77 -14.45
CA ILE A 40 -7.19 0.67 -13.39
C ILE A 40 -6.54 0.58 -12.00
N LEU A 41 -5.55 -0.29 -11.83
CA LEU A 41 -4.86 -0.46 -10.55
C LEU A 41 -4.14 0.82 -10.10
N VAL A 42 -3.49 1.52 -11.04
CA VAL A 42 -2.80 2.79 -10.76
C VAL A 42 -3.79 3.87 -10.32
N VAL A 43 -4.93 3.99 -11.01
CA VAL A 43 -5.98 4.95 -10.67
C VAL A 43 -6.60 4.63 -9.30
N LEU A 44 -6.86 3.36 -8.99
CA LEU A 44 -7.33 2.93 -7.68
C LEU A 44 -6.32 3.24 -6.58
N GLY A 45 -5.03 2.96 -6.80
CA GLY A 45 -3.95 3.31 -5.88
C GLY A 45 -3.89 4.81 -5.61
N TYR A 46 -4.07 5.64 -6.65
CA TYR A 46 -4.15 7.09 -6.50
C TYR A 46 -5.31 7.53 -5.61
N PHE A 47 -6.51 6.95 -5.79
CA PHE A 47 -7.66 7.26 -4.95
C PHE A 47 -7.42 6.87 -3.50
N LEU A 48 -6.90 5.67 -3.23
CA LEU A 48 -6.59 5.21 -1.88
C LEU A 48 -5.57 6.12 -1.19
N LEU A 49 -4.50 6.50 -1.89
CA LEU A 49 -3.47 7.37 -1.33
C LEU A 49 -3.97 8.79 -1.11
N SER A 50 -4.86 9.28 -1.99
CA SER A 50 -5.51 10.59 -1.84
C SER A 50 -6.45 10.63 -0.63
N LEU A 51 -7.24 9.56 -0.42
CA LEU A 51 -8.10 9.41 0.76
C LEU A 51 -7.26 9.37 2.04
N LEU A 52 -6.20 8.55 2.06
CA LEU A 52 -5.30 8.48 3.20
C LEU A 52 -4.68 9.84 3.52
N ARG A 53 -4.20 10.56 2.50
CA ARG A 53 -3.65 11.91 2.65
C ARG A 53 -4.68 12.90 3.20
N ALA A 54 -5.94 12.83 2.77
CA ALA A 54 -7.02 13.66 3.30
C ALA A 54 -7.28 13.36 4.79
N ILE A 55 -7.35 12.08 5.17
CA ILE A 55 -7.52 11.64 6.56
C ILE A 55 -6.35 12.11 7.44
N LEU A 56 -5.12 11.99 6.95
CA LEU A 56 -3.93 12.44 7.69
C LEU A 56 -3.91 13.97 7.83
N SER A 57 -4.30 14.70 6.79
CA SER A 57 -4.38 16.16 6.82
C SER A 57 -5.43 16.67 7.81
N ASP A 58 -6.58 16.00 7.92
CA ASP A 58 -7.61 16.30 8.91
C ASP A 58 -7.09 16.12 10.35
N ARG A 59 -6.19 15.15 10.54
CA ARG A 59 -5.52 14.88 11.82
C ARG A 59 -4.25 15.72 12.05
N GLY A 60 -4.03 16.76 11.23
CA GLY A 60 -2.94 17.72 11.38
C GLY A 60 -1.59 17.28 10.78
N VAL A 61 -1.52 16.11 10.13
CA VAL A 61 -0.28 15.60 9.52
C VAL A 61 -0.33 15.79 8.01
N LYS A 62 0.47 16.71 7.49
CA LYS A 62 0.51 17.02 6.05
C LYS A 62 1.65 16.30 5.36
N TYR A 63 1.30 15.43 4.41
CA TYR A 63 2.26 14.81 3.51
C TYR A 63 2.10 15.33 2.06
N SER A 64 3.22 15.41 1.35
CA SER A 64 3.19 15.41 -0.11
C SER A 64 2.85 14.00 -0.60
N PHE A 65 2.30 13.90 -1.82
CA PHE A 65 1.90 12.62 -2.38
C PHE A 65 3.08 11.65 -2.50
N ARG A 66 4.22 12.14 -3.04
CA ARG A 66 5.49 11.41 -3.12
C ARG A 66 5.93 10.86 -1.77
N LYS A 67 6.00 11.74 -0.77
CA LYS A 67 6.50 11.37 0.56
C LYS A 67 5.61 10.32 1.20
N LEU A 68 4.29 10.46 1.10
CA LEU A 68 3.37 9.46 1.63
C LEU A 68 3.52 8.10 0.93
N LYS A 69 3.68 8.09 -0.40
CA LYS A 69 3.96 6.87 -1.18
C LYS A 69 5.24 6.19 -0.66
N GLU A 70 6.34 6.94 -0.55
CA GLU A 70 7.63 6.44 -0.05
C GLU A 70 7.54 5.92 1.40
N THR A 71 6.85 6.66 2.29
CA THR A 71 6.64 6.23 3.68
C THR A 71 5.89 4.90 3.74
N ILE A 72 4.86 4.69 2.92
CA ILE A 72 4.11 3.43 2.89
C ILE A 72 4.96 2.31 2.31
N LEU A 73 5.67 2.54 1.21
CA LEU A 73 6.56 1.56 0.59
C LEU A 73 7.73 1.16 1.50
N SER A 74 8.15 2.03 2.41
CA SER A 74 9.16 1.70 3.43
C SER A 74 8.67 0.65 4.44
N GLY A 75 7.35 0.51 4.59
CA GLY A 75 6.72 -0.49 5.45
C GLY A 75 6.78 -1.87 4.81
N ASN A 76 7.79 -2.66 5.19
CA ASN A 76 7.92 -4.03 4.71
C ASN A 76 7.54 -5.03 5.82
N ALA A 77 6.87 -6.11 5.45
CA ALA A 77 6.64 -7.27 6.30
C ALA A 77 7.16 -8.51 5.59
N VAL A 78 7.74 -9.43 6.36
CA VAL A 78 8.23 -10.72 5.88
C VAL A 78 7.25 -11.78 6.32
N GLU A 79 6.78 -12.55 5.35
CA GLU A 79 6.03 -13.78 5.57
C GLU A 79 6.97 -14.95 5.32
N GLY A 80 7.03 -15.90 6.24
CA GLY A 80 7.91 -17.06 6.15
C GLY A 80 7.23 -18.32 6.65
N PHE A 81 7.54 -19.44 6.03
CA PHE A 81 7.14 -20.76 6.50
C PHE A 81 8.38 -21.43 7.08
N TYR A 82 8.28 -21.92 8.32
CA TYR A 82 9.35 -22.69 8.95
C TYR A 82 8.90 -24.14 9.11
N GLU A 83 9.67 -25.05 8.53
CA GLU A 83 9.51 -26.49 8.67
C GLU A 83 10.72 -27.00 9.45
N HIS A 84 10.48 -27.70 10.55
CA HIS A 84 11.55 -28.29 11.35
C HIS A 84 11.18 -29.73 11.65
N GLU A 85 12.15 -30.64 11.58
CA GLU A 85 11.95 -32.09 11.73
C GLU A 85 11.39 -32.50 13.11
N GLN A 86 11.49 -31.62 14.11
CA GLN A 86 10.94 -31.80 15.47
C GLN A 86 9.56 -31.15 15.67
N LEU A 87 9.12 -30.28 14.77
CA LEU A 87 7.80 -29.63 14.83
C LEU A 87 6.84 -30.38 13.91
N LYS A 88 5.75 -30.95 14.47
CA LYS A 88 4.75 -31.67 13.69
C LYS A 88 4.01 -30.79 12.66
N ASN A 89 4.02 -29.47 12.85
CA ASN A 89 3.24 -28.51 12.07
C ASN A 89 4.15 -27.42 11.46
N ARG A 90 3.75 -26.87 10.30
CA ARG A 90 4.42 -25.73 9.67
C ARG A 90 4.14 -24.46 10.47
N LEU A 91 5.18 -23.70 10.81
CA LEU A 91 5.02 -22.40 11.46
C LEU A 91 4.89 -21.32 10.40
N TYR A 92 3.78 -20.56 10.43
CA TYR A 92 3.65 -19.33 9.68
C TYR A 92 4.18 -18.17 10.53
N LEU A 93 5.20 -17.53 10.00
CA LEU A 93 5.87 -16.38 10.60
C LEU A 93 5.41 -15.13 9.85
N TRP A 94 4.80 -14.19 10.57
CA TRP A 94 4.53 -12.85 10.07
C TRP A 94 5.37 -11.85 10.85
N ARG A 95 6.38 -11.26 10.21
CA ARG A 95 7.32 -10.33 10.86
C ARG A 95 7.34 -8.98 10.16
N PRO A 96 6.88 -7.90 10.81
CA PRO A 96 7.11 -6.55 10.29
C PRO A 96 8.60 -6.23 10.42
N ILE A 97 9.21 -5.77 9.33
CA ILE A 97 10.56 -5.19 9.36
C ILE A 97 10.46 -3.84 10.07
N LYS A 98 11.50 -3.48 10.85
CA LYS A 98 11.52 -2.26 11.67
C LYS A 98 11.08 -1.05 10.83
N SER A 99 9.90 -0.53 11.16
CA SER A 99 9.30 0.61 10.48
C SER A 99 10.08 1.90 10.76
N GLY A 100 10.21 2.77 9.76
CA GLY A 100 10.76 4.11 9.94
C GLY A 100 9.89 4.97 10.85
N LYS A 101 10.47 6.01 11.48
CA LYS A 101 9.77 6.93 12.39
C LYS A 101 8.50 7.56 11.78
N GLU A 102 8.55 7.89 10.49
CA GLU A 102 7.43 8.49 9.77
C GLU A 102 6.22 7.55 9.64
N LEU A 103 6.47 6.25 9.44
CA LEU A 103 5.40 5.27 9.33
C LEU A 103 4.72 5.02 10.70
N GLU A 104 5.48 5.13 11.79
CA GLU A 104 4.92 5.09 13.14
C GLU A 104 3.98 6.27 13.41
N GLU A 105 4.31 7.47 12.90
CA GLU A 105 3.45 8.64 12.98
C GLU A 105 2.15 8.42 12.21
N VAL A 106 2.21 7.80 11.02
CA VAL A 106 1.03 7.43 10.24
C VAL A 106 0.15 6.43 11.02
N PHE A 107 0.70 5.38 11.61
CA PHE A 107 -0.09 4.43 12.41
C PHE A 107 -0.74 5.11 13.63
N LYS A 108 0.01 5.98 14.32
CA LYS A 108 -0.50 6.74 15.46
C LYS A 108 -1.62 7.68 15.03
N ALA A 109 -1.41 8.42 13.93
CA ALA A 109 -2.41 9.30 13.36
C ALA A 109 -3.66 8.50 13.00
N LEU A 110 -3.53 7.32 12.40
CA LEU A 110 -4.64 6.45 12.02
C LEU A 110 -5.35 5.76 13.19
N LYS A 111 -4.77 5.76 14.40
CA LYS A 111 -5.22 4.99 15.58
C LYS A 111 -5.24 3.47 15.32
N ILE A 112 -4.35 2.99 14.46
CA ILE A 112 -4.20 1.57 14.16
C ILE A 112 -3.11 0.99 15.07
N LYS A 113 -3.36 -0.20 15.62
CA LYS A 113 -2.33 -0.91 16.39
C LYS A 113 -1.15 -1.22 15.47
N ARG A 114 0.06 -0.86 15.91
CA ARG A 114 1.28 -1.22 15.19
C ARG A 114 1.29 -2.73 15.01
N PRO A 115 1.50 -3.21 13.80
CA PRO A 115 1.46 -4.64 13.60
C PRO A 115 2.70 -5.24 14.27
N GLN A 116 2.51 -6.34 15.00
CA GLN A 116 3.54 -6.98 15.82
C GLN A 116 3.91 -8.32 15.21
N PHE A 117 5.13 -8.79 15.51
CA PHE A 117 5.53 -10.14 15.13
C PHE A 117 4.51 -11.15 15.64
N ASP A 118 3.92 -11.90 14.71
CA ASP A 118 2.90 -12.90 14.99
C ASP A 118 3.37 -14.24 14.43
N VAL A 119 3.21 -15.29 15.22
CA VAL A 119 3.57 -16.66 14.84
C VAL A 119 2.32 -17.48 14.99
N LYS A 120 1.86 -18.05 13.88
CA LYS A 120 0.72 -18.94 13.87
C LYS A 120 1.17 -20.34 13.51
N GLU A 121 0.76 -21.30 14.29
CA GLU A 121 0.85 -22.70 13.88
C GLU A 121 -0.17 -22.94 12.79
N CYS A 122 0.30 -23.34 11.60
CA CYS A 122 -0.56 -23.79 10.53
C CYS A 122 -0.60 -25.31 10.56
N ILE A 123 -1.81 -25.87 10.61
CA ILE A 123 -2.01 -27.29 10.31
C ILE A 123 -1.66 -27.45 8.83
N PRO A 124 -0.77 -28.40 8.45
CA PRO A 124 -0.48 -28.67 7.04
C PRO A 124 -1.80 -28.95 6.33
N THR A 125 -2.15 -28.04 5.43
CA THR A 125 -3.25 -28.26 4.51
C THR A 125 -2.67 -29.10 3.40
N ASP A 126 -2.60 -30.41 3.64
CA ASP A 126 -2.51 -31.38 2.55
C ASP A 126 -3.81 -31.26 1.77
N ILE A 127 -3.80 -30.47 0.70
CA ILE A 127 -4.78 -30.58 -0.37
C ILE A 127 -4.01 -31.05 -1.60
N GLU A 128 -3.67 -32.33 -1.58
CA GLU A 128 -3.85 -33.15 -2.78
C GLU A 128 -5.36 -33.32 -2.98
N VAL A 129 -6.01 -32.42 -3.73
CA VAL A 129 -7.36 -32.71 -4.24
C VAL A 129 -7.56 -32.03 -5.61
N PHE A 130 -7.51 -32.89 -6.65
CA PHE A 130 -7.79 -32.77 -8.09
C PHE A 130 -6.70 -32.28 -9.04
#